data_AF-A0A1Z5IK84-F1
#
_entry.id   AF-A0A1Z5IK84-F1
#
_cell.length_a   1.000
_cell.length_b   1.000
_cell.length_c   1.000
_cell.angle_alpha   90.00
_cell.angle_beta   90.00
_cell.angle_gamma   90.00
#
_symmetry.space_group_name_H-M   'P 1'
#
loop_
_entity.id
_entity.type
_entity.pdbx_description
1 polymer ?
#
loop_
_entity_poly.entity_id
_entity_poly.type
_entity_poly.pdbx_seq_one_letter_code
_entity_poly.pdbx_strand_id
1 'polypeptide(L)'
;MYKKTVITSWITGICLCLITVISALSQHHLSYQSLVSVLSYLGVYAISLYLAKHNGTEKIILTFVNILAVAMLTAMMINAVRKYSGLVTVSLLVICVVGTVTGIMAIWFNNRFAKVNSGKSKEH
;
A
#
# COMPACT_ATOMS: atom_id res chain seq x y z
N MET A 1 9.00 -5.54 -14.62
CA MET A 1 8.90 -4.84 -13.32
C MET A 1 9.93 -5.43 -12.35
N TYR A 2 10.59 -4.63 -11.51
CA TYR A 2 11.64 -5.14 -10.61
C TYR A 2 11.01 -5.93 -9.45
N LYS A 3 11.58 -7.10 -9.10
CA LYS A 3 11.05 -7.96 -8.02
C LYS A 3 10.86 -7.19 -6.71
N LYS A 4 11.77 -6.26 -6.40
CA LYS A 4 11.72 -5.42 -5.20
C LYS A 4 10.45 -4.56 -5.12
N THR A 5 10.05 -3.90 -6.22
CA THR A 5 8.82 -3.07 -6.25
C THR A 5 7.55 -3.90 -6.04
N VAL A 6 7.50 -5.10 -6.63
CA VAL A 6 6.36 -6.01 -6.48
C VAL A 6 6.23 -6.44 -5.01
N ILE A 7 7.35 -6.85 -4.40
CA ILE A 7 7.38 -7.28 -3.00
C ILE A 7 7.00 -6.14 -2.06
N THR A 8 7.57 -4.94 -2.23
CA THR A 8 7.26 -3.80 -1.37
C THR A 8 5.81 -3.33 -1.50
N SER A 9 5.24 -3.35 -2.72
CA SER A 9 3.82 -3.05 -2.91
C SER A 9 2.92 -4.09 -2.22
N TRP A 10 3.23 -5.38 -2.36
CA TRP A 10 2.47 -6.43 -1.66
C TRP A 10 2.54 -6.29 -0.14
N ILE A 11 3.71 -5.99 0.43
CA ILE A 11 3.85 -5.75 1.87
C ILE A 11 2.95 -4.57 2.30
N THR A 12 2.93 -3.49 1.53
CA THR A 12 2.07 -2.32 1.80
C THR A 12 0.59 -2.69 1.80
N GLY A 13 0.14 -3.46 0.80
CA GLY A 13 -1.23 -3.96 0.71
C GLY A 13 -1.61 -4.91 1.85
N ILE A 14 -0.69 -5.78 2.27
CA ILE A 14 -0.89 -6.69 3.41
C ILE A 14 -1.00 -5.90 4.71
N CYS A 15 -0.17 -4.86 4.92
CA CYS A 15 -0.27 -3.98 6.09
C CYS A 15 -1.63 -3.28 6.16
N LEU A 16 -2.18 -2.83 5.03
CA LEU A 16 -3.55 -2.29 4.97
C LEU A 16 -4.61 -3.35 5.33
N CYS A 17 -4.45 -4.59 4.87
CA CYS A 17 -5.39 -5.65 5.22
C CYS A 17 -5.34 -5.97 6.72
N LEU A 18 -4.13 -6.09 7.29
CA LEU A 18 -3.92 -6.37 8.71
C LEU A 18 -4.49 -5.27 9.59
N ILE A 19 -4.31 -4.00 9.21
CA ILE A 19 -4.84 -2.89 10.00
C ILE A 19 -6.37 -2.90 10.01
N THR A 20 -7.02 -3.17 8.88
CA THR A 20 -8.48 -3.27 8.79
C THR A 20 -9.02 -4.42 9.64
N VAL A 21 -8.37 -5.59 9.62
CA VAL A 21 -8.78 -6.75 10.41
C VAL A 21 -8.60 -6.49 11.91
N ILE A 22 -7.44 -5.97 12.32
CA ILE A 22 -7.16 -5.68 13.74
C ILE A 22 -8.09 -4.58 14.26
N SER A 23 -8.32 -3.53 13.47
CA SER A 23 -9.27 -2.47 13.83
C SER A 23 -10.72 -2.96 13.94
N ALA A 24 -11.14 -3.92 13.11
CA ALA A 24 -12.48 -4.53 13.17
C ALA A 24 -12.63 -5.47 14.37
N LEU A 25 -11.62 -6.32 14.63
CA LEU A 25 -11.58 -7.23 15.78
C LEU A 25 -11.61 -6.48 17.11
N SER A 26 -10.81 -5.42 17.23
CA SER A 26 -10.71 -4.62 18.46
C SER A 26 -11.98 -3.81 18.77
N GLN A 27 -12.85 -3.58 17.78
CA GLN A 27 -14.16 -2.95 17.99
C GLN A 27 -15.28 -4.00 18.20
N HIS A 28 -14.96 -5.30 18.30
CA HIS A 28 -15.92 -6.42 18.38
C HIS A 28 -17.01 -6.41 17.28
N HIS A 29 -16.77 -5.69 16.18
CA HIS A 29 -17.67 -5.56 15.04
C HIS A 29 -16.95 -6.10 13.81
N LEU A 30 -16.89 -7.42 13.68
CA LEU A 30 -16.55 -8.09 12.42
C LEU A 30 -17.69 -7.91 11.42
N SER A 31 -17.81 -6.69 10.88
CA SER A 31 -18.78 -6.37 9.85
C SER A 31 -18.31 -6.93 8.51
N TYR A 32 -19.26 -7.37 7.68
CA TYR A 32 -19.03 -7.79 6.29
C TYR A 32 -18.21 -6.76 5.49
N GLN A 33 -18.35 -5.48 5.85
CA GLN A 33 -17.62 -4.37 5.28
C GLN A 33 -16.09 -4.46 5.46
N SER A 34 -15.61 -5.01 6.59
CA SER A 34 -14.17 -5.20 6.83
C SER A 34 -13.58 -6.24 5.88
N LEU A 35 -14.32 -7.31 5.62
CA LEU A 35 -13.90 -8.42 4.76
C LEU A 35 -13.94 -8.02 3.28
N VAL A 36 -14.97 -7.26 2.87
CA VAL A 36 -15.04 -6.62 1.54
C VAL A 36 -13.86 -5.68 1.34
N SER A 37 -13.50 -4.87 2.34
CA SER A 37 -12.38 -3.93 2.24
C SER A 37 -11.04 -4.66 2.03
N VAL A 38 -10.80 -5.75 2.77
CA VAL A 38 -9.61 -6.59 2.61
C VAL A 38 -9.54 -7.18 1.20
N LEU A 39 -10.64 -7.77 0.71
CA LEU A 39 -10.71 -8.32 -0.65
C LEU A 39 -10.49 -7.23 -1.71
N SER A 40 -11.06 -6.04 -1.53
CA SER A 40 -10.84 -4.91 -2.43
C SER A 40 -9.39 -4.47 -2.46
N TYR A 41 -8.71 -4.36 -1.32
CA TYR A 41 -7.29 -4.00 -1.29
C TYR A 41 -6.42 -5.04 -2.00
N LEU A 42 -6.64 -6.33 -1.73
CA LEU A 42 -5.93 -7.41 -2.43
C LEU A 42 -6.19 -7.38 -3.94
N GLY A 43 -7.45 -7.18 -4.35
CA GLY A 43 -7.85 -7.08 -5.75
C GLY A 43 -7.21 -5.90 -6.47
N VAL A 44 -7.26 -4.71 -5.87
CA VAL A 44 -6.66 -3.49 -6.44
C VAL A 44 -5.15 -3.67 -6.60
N TYR A 45 -4.45 -4.22 -5.62
CA TYR A 45 -3.01 -4.48 -5.72
C TYR A 45 -2.69 -5.57 -6.75
N ALA A 46 -3.47 -6.66 -6.80
CA ALA A 46 -3.28 -7.72 -7.79
C ALA A 46 -3.45 -7.22 -9.22
N ILE A 47 -4.53 -6.47 -9.49
CA ILE A 47 -4.83 -5.88 -10.80
C ILE A 47 -3.76 -4.85 -11.17
N SER A 48 -3.43 -3.94 -10.25
CA SER A 48 -2.43 -2.88 -10.50
C SER A 48 -1.04 -3.45 -10.77
N LEU A 49 -0.66 -4.54 -10.09
CA LEU A 49 0.61 -5.24 -10.31
C LEU A 49 0.62 -6.03 -11.62
N TYR A 50 -0.50 -6.66 -11.97
CA TYR A 50 -0.65 -7.36 -13.23
C TYR A 50 -0.51 -6.38 -14.40
N LEU A 51 -1.25 -5.26 -14.37
CA LEU A 51 -1.16 -4.19 -15.36
C LEU A 51 0.28 -3.60 -15.44
N ALA A 52 0.86 -3.19 -14.32
CA ALA A 52 2.21 -2.62 -14.28
C ALA A 52 3.34 -3.56 -14.78
N LYS A 53 3.08 -4.87 -14.90
CA LYS A 53 4.01 -5.82 -15.52
C LYS A 53 4.08 -5.67 -17.04
N HIS A 54 2.98 -5.31 -17.68
CA HIS A 54 2.83 -5.31 -19.13
C HIS A 54 2.98 -3.93 -19.77
N ASN A 55 2.68 -2.83 -19.05
CA ASN A 55 2.70 -1.47 -19.62
C ASN A 55 3.43 -0.43 -18.74
N GLY A 56 4.09 0.53 -19.40
CA GLY A 56 4.80 1.63 -18.74
C GLY A 56 3.87 2.63 -18.04
N THR A 57 2.78 3.01 -18.70
CA THR A 57 1.75 3.93 -18.17
C THR A 57 1.06 3.36 -16.93
N GLU A 58 0.90 2.04 -16.87
CA GLU A 58 0.24 1.35 -15.77
C GLU A 58 1.09 1.28 -14.49
N LYS A 59 2.40 1.56 -14.58
CA LYS A 59 3.24 1.80 -13.40
C LYS A 59 2.84 3.07 -12.67
N ILE A 60 2.24 4.05 -13.36
CA ILE A 60 1.73 5.28 -12.72
C ILE A 60 0.56 4.92 -11.82
N ILE A 61 -0.35 4.05 -12.27
CA ILE A 61 -1.50 3.56 -11.49
C ILE A 61 -1.02 2.88 -10.20
N LEU A 62 -0.05 1.97 -10.30
CA LEU A 62 0.52 1.30 -9.12
C LEU A 62 1.19 2.31 -8.14
N THR A 63 1.86 3.32 -8.66
CA THR A 63 2.46 4.38 -7.82
C THR A 63 1.38 5.18 -7.11
N PHE A 64 0.30 5.51 -7.81
CA PHE A 64 -0.84 6.23 -7.24
C PHE A 64 -1.53 5.43 -6.15
N VAL A 65 -1.75 4.12 -6.37
CA VAL A 65 -2.28 3.20 -5.36
C VAL A 65 -1.38 3.16 -4.12
N ASN A 66 -0.06 3.10 -4.29
CA ASN A 66 0.88 3.14 -3.16
C ASN A 66 0.84 4.48 -2.40
N ILE A 67 0.69 5.63 -3.09
CA ILE A 67 0.55 6.95 -2.45
C ILE A 67 -0.73 6.99 -1.60
N LEU A 68 -1.86 6.54 -2.15
CA LEU A 68 -3.13 6.47 -1.42
C LEU A 68 -3.02 5.55 -0.21
N ALA A 69 -2.35 4.41 -0.35
CA ALA A 69 -2.11 3.48 0.75
C ALA A 69 -1.28 4.13 1.87
N VAL A 70 -0.22 4.86 1.53
CA VAL A 70 0.58 5.62 2.50
C VAL A 70 -0.28 6.68 3.21
N ALA A 71 -1.11 7.42 2.48
CA ALA A 71 -2.00 8.41 3.08
C ALA A 71 -2.99 7.75 4.07
N MET A 72 -3.59 6.63 3.69
CA MET A 72 -4.50 5.86 4.55
C MET A 72 -3.79 5.32 5.80
N LEU A 73 -2.58 4.76 5.66
CA LEU A 73 -1.80 4.26 6.80
C LEU A 73 -1.41 5.38 7.76
N THR A 74 -1.05 6.54 7.25
CA THR A 74 -0.75 7.72 8.08
C THR A 74 -1.98 8.23 8.83
N ALA A 75 -3.14 8.27 8.15
CA ALA A 75 -4.40 8.63 8.80
C ALA A 75 -4.80 7.61 9.89
N MET A 76 -4.61 6.32 9.61
CA MET A 76 -4.87 5.25 10.57
C MET A 76 -3.91 5.29 11.76
N MET A 77 -2.66 5.73 11.57
CA MET A 77 -1.72 5.96 12.67
C MET A 77 -2.25 7.01 13.65
N ILE A 78 -2.79 8.13 13.15
CA ILE A 78 -3.39 9.18 13.99
C ILE A 78 -4.63 8.64 14.74
N ASN A 79 -5.48 7.88 14.04
CA ASN A 79 -6.65 7.24 14.65
C ASN A 79 -6.26 6.19 15.70
N ALA A 80 -5.19 5.43 15.48
CA ALA A 80 -4.66 4.44 16.40
C ALA A 80 -4.34 5.07 17.76
N VAL A 81 -3.62 6.20 17.73
CA VAL A 81 -3.22 6.93 18.95
C VAL A 81 -4.42 7.55 19.68
N ARG A 82 -5.45 8.00 18.94
CA ARG A 82 -6.62 8.67 19.53
C ARG A 82 -7.68 7.72 20.07
N LYS A 83 -7.88 6.56 19.42
CA LYS A 83 -9.06 5.72 19.62
C LYS A 83 -8.76 4.37 20.29
N TYR A 84 -7.52 3.93 20.28
CA TYR A 84 -7.12 2.65 20.85
C TYR A 84 -6.22 2.87 22.07
N SER A 85 -6.10 1.85 22.92
CA SER A 85 -5.24 1.90 24.10
C SER A 85 -4.53 0.56 24.32
N GLY A 86 -3.43 0.59 25.08
CA GLY A 86 -2.66 -0.60 25.43
C GLY A 86 -2.00 -1.29 24.22
N LEU A 87 -1.92 -2.63 24.28
CA LEU A 87 -1.22 -3.44 23.29
C LEU A 87 -1.76 -3.30 21.86
N VAL A 88 -3.05 -3.00 21.70
CA VAL A 88 -3.69 -2.79 20.38
C VAL A 88 -3.13 -1.53 19.69
N THR A 89 -2.81 -0.49 20.45
CA THR A 89 -2.23 0.73 19.88
C THR A 89 -0.83 0.46 19.36
N VAL A 90 -0.02 -0.24 20.16
CA VAL A 90 1.36 -0.58 19.80
C VAL A 90 1.40 -1.45 18.54
N SER A 91 0.54 -2.46 18.44
CA SER A 91 0.49 -3.32 17.25
C SER A 91 0.05 -2.56 16.00
N LEU A 92 -1.00 -1.73 16.10
CA LEU A 92 -1.47 -0.90 14.98
C LEU A 92 -0.38 0.08 14.51
N LEU A 93 0.34 0.71 15.45
CA LEU A 93 1.44 1.62 15.12
C LEU A 93 2.58 0.92 14.40
N VAL A 94 3.03 -0.25 14.88
CA VAL A 94 4.09 -1.02 14.21
C VAL A 94 3.69 -1.37 12.77
N ILE A 95 2.45 -1.83 12.58
CA ILE A 95 1.95 -2.18 11.24
C ILE A 95 1.85 -0.93 10.35
N CYS A 96 1.40 0.20 10.88
CA CYS A 96 1.38 1.48 10.15
C CYS A 96 2.78 1.91 9.71
N VAL A 97 3.76 1.88 10.63
CA VAL A 97 5.13 2.29 10.32
C VAL A 97 5.72 1.40 9.23
N VAL A 98 5.61 0.09 9.36
CA VAL A 98 6.12 -0.87 8.37
C VAL A 98 5.44 -0.66 7.01
N GLY A 99 4.11 -0.54 7.00
CA GLY A 99 3.35 -0.30 5.77
C GLY A 99 3.71 1.04 5.11
N THR A 100 3.87 2.11 5.88
CA THR A 100 4.23 3.43 5.36
C THR A 100 5.64 3.43 4.78
N VAL A 101 6.63 2.87 5.49
CA VAL A 101 8.02 2.80 5.01
C VAL A 101 8.11 1.97 3.73
N THR A 102 7.43 0.82 3.68
CA THR A 102 7.43 -0.04 2.50
C THR A 102 6.67 0.57 1.32
N GLY A 103 5.59 1.32 1.57
CA GLY A 103 4.86 2.07 0.56
C GLY A 103 5.71 3.20 -0.05
N ILE A 104 6.43 3.96 0.79
CA ILE A 104 7.38 4.99 0.34
C ILE A 104 8.51 4.38 -0.49
N MET A 105 9.07 3.24 -0.05
CA MET A 105 10.08 2.52 -0.83
C MET A 105 9.52 2.03 -2.18
N ALA A 106 8.28 1.53 -2.22
CA ALA A 106 7.64 1.08 -3.44
C ALA A 106 7.46 2.24 -4.44
N ILE A 107 7.04 3.41 -3.96
CA ILE A 107 6.95 4.65 -4.75
C ILE A 107 8.32 5.03 -5.28
N TRP A 108 9.34 5.09 -4.41
CA TRP A 108 10.68 5.51 -4.80
C TRP A 108 11.29 4.57 -5.84
N PHE A 109 11.18 3.26 -5.64
CA PHE A 109 11.65 2.28 -6.62
C PHE A 109 10.93 2.42 -7.94
N ASN A 110 9.61 2.63 -7.96
CA ASN A 110 8.87 2.77 -9.21
C ASN A 110 9.21 4.09 -9.95
N ASN A 111 9.38 5.19 -9.21
CA ASN A 111 9.63 6.52 -9.76
C ASN A 111 11.07 6.69 -10.30
N ARG A 112 12.07 6.01 -9.71
CA ARG A 112 13.45 6.02 -10.21
C ARG A 112 13.58 5.45 -11.63
N PHE A 113 12.63 4.60 -12.07
CA PHE A 113 12.62 4.04 -13.43
C PHE A 113 11.93 4.92 -14.48
N ALA A 114 11.11 5.90 -14.09
CA ALA A 114 10.58 6.89 -15.03
C ALA A 114 11.70 7.75 -15.62
N LYS A 115 12.74 8.05 -14.81
CA LYS A 115 13.91 8.84 -15.24
C LYS A 115 14.90 8.08 -16.15
N VAL A 116 14.83 6.75 -16.27
CA VAL A 116 15.79 5.99 -17.08
C VAL A 116 15.37 5.90 -18.56
N ASN A 117 14.08 6.08 -18.86
CA ASN A 117 13.56 5.98 -20.23
C ASN A 117 13.34 7.33 -20.94
N SER A 118 13.56 8.46 -20.27
CA SER A 118 13.47 9.79 -20.90
C SER A 118 14.78 10.23 -21.61
N GLY A 119 15.68 9.29 -21.92
CA GLY A 119 17.01 9.56 -22.49
C GLY A 119 17.28 8.96 -23.88
N LYS A 120 16.26 8.40 -24.55
CA LYS A 120 16.38 7.94 -25.95
C LYS A 120 15.09 8.21 -26.74
N SER A 121 14.67 9.46 -26.80
CA SER A 121 14.00 9.92 -28.02
C SER A 121 15.14 10.27 -28.97
N LYS A 122 15.50 9.30 -29.82
CA LYS A 122 16.38 9.56 -30.95
C LYS A 122 15.63 10.52 -31.87
N GLU A 123 16.28 11.63 -32.19
CA GLU A 123 16.04 12.37 -33.42
C GLU A 123 15.92 11.39 -34.58
N HIS A 124 14.84 11.51 -35.34
CA HIS A 124 14.76 11.20 -36.75
C HIS A 124 13.57 11.93 -37.35
#